data_AF-A0A1Q7RAG2-F1
#
_entry.id   AF-A0A1Q7RAG2-F1
#
_cell.length_a   1.000
_cell.length_b   1.000
_cell.length_c   1.000
_cell.angle_alpha   90.00
_cell.angle_beta   90.00
_cell.angle_gamma   90.00
#
_symmetry.space_group_name_H-M   'P 1'
#
loop_
_entity.id
_entity.type
_entity.pdbx_description
1 polymer ?
#
loop_
_entity_poly.entity_id
_entity_poly.type
_entity_poly.pdbx_seq_one_letter_code
_entity_poly.pdbx_strand_id
1 'polypeptide(L)'
;MKNMLRRTLGGQRSAPGEEGQSLLETAVAMPFLLGIAFNLINVGYFWFVVLALSAAPRHAVQYASQGGQASATVSAPGTTAVSNLVYENLTNAIVGATTSNVAVRVCTSAKGVNSTTHVALCDQFGPAFSFSAAPADPEAPVYVLDRVDVEYTVTPIIPGAAFNVVLPSNLQFHRQVSMRSLF
;
A
#
# COMPACT_ATOMS: atom_id res chain seq x y z
N MET A 1 14.51 -83.03 -51.09
CA MET A 1 15.13 -81.73 -50.74
C MET A 1 14.02 -80.71 -50.60
N LYS A 2 13.68 -80.35 -49.35
CA LYS A 2 12.55 -79.50 -48.99
C LYS A 2 13.11 -78.14 -48.57
N ASN A 3 12.63 -77.08 -49.23
CA ASN A 3 12.41 -75.70 -48.79
C ASN A 3 13.13 -75.22 -47.52
N MET A 4 13.64 -73.98 -47.51
CA MET A 4 12.80 -72.81 -47.21
C MET A 4 13.66 -71.56 -47.06
N LEU A 5 13.44 -70.60 -47.97
CA LEU A 5 13.80 -69.19 -47.84
C LEU A 5 13.22 -68.63 -46.52
N ARG A 6 14.02 -67.91 -45.73
CA ARG A 6 13.50 -67.01 -44.68
C ARG A 6 14.21 -65.66 -44.75
N ARG A 7 13.60 -64.72 -45.49
CA ARG A 7 13.90 -63.29 -45.44
C ARG A 7 13.47 -62.77 -44.06
N THR A 8 14.43 -62.33 -43.26
CA THR A 8 14.19 -61.53 -42.07
C THR A 8 13.80 -60.11 -42.49
N LEU A 9 12.52 -59.78 -42.32
CA LEU A 9 12.02 -58.41 -42.38
C LEU A 9 12.60 -57.63 -41.20
N GLY A 10 13.48 -56.68 -41.50
CA GLY A 10 13.92 -55.67 -40.55
C GLY A 10 12.74 -54.77 -40.21
N GLY A 11 12.19 -54.94 -39.00
CA GLY A 11 11.18 -54.04 -38.45
C GLY A 11 11.81 -52.67 -38.23
N GLN A 12 11.43 -51.69 -39.06
CA GLN A 12 11.60 -50.28 -38.74
C GLN A 12 10.83 -49.99 -37.44
N ARG A 13 11.58 -49.75 -36.37
CA ARG A 13 11.02 -49.18 -35.14
C ARG A 13 10.62 -47.73 -35.45
N SER A 14 9.33 -47.43 -35.47
CA SER A 14 8.85 -46.04 -35.43
C SER A 14 9.47 -45.36 -34.21
N ALA A 15 10.21 -44.28 -34.43
CA ALA A 15 10.59 -43.38 -33.36
C ALA A 15 9.30 -42.80 -32.74
N PRO A 16 9.13 -42.86 -31.41
CA PRO A 16 8.00 -42.22 -30.74
C PRO A 16 8.11 -40.70 -30.93
N GLY A 17 7.00 -40.07 -31.35
CA GLY A 17 6.97 -38.69 -31.80
C GLY A 17 7.28 -37.67 -30.71
N GLU A 18 8.38 -36.94 -30.87
CA GLU A 18 8.79 -35.81 -30.03
C GLU A 18 8.06 -34.50 -30.39
N GLU A 19 7.32 -34.47 -31.50
CA GLU A 19 6.73 -33.24 -32.08
C GLU A 19 5.62 -32.60 -31.22
N GLY A 20 4.97 -33.36 -30.32
CA GLY A 20 3.90 -32.87 -29.44
C GLY A 20 4.36 -32.42 -28.04
N GLN A 21 5.58 -32.76 -27.64
CA GLN A 21 6.06 -32.53 -26.27
C GLN A 21 6.32 -31.04 -26.00
N SER A 22 6.84 -30.31 -26.99
CA SER A 22 7.13 -28.87 -26.88
C SER A 22 5.85 -28.02 -26.73
N LEU A 23 4.76 -28.42 -27.41
CA LEU A 23 3.45 -27.78 -27.27
C LEU A 23 2.86 -27.99 -25.87
N LEU A 24 2.98 -29.20 -25.33
CA LEU A 24 2.49 -29.53 -23.99
C LEU A 24 3.31 -28.82 -22.90
N GLU A 25 4.64 -28.78 -23.03
CA GLU A 25 5.52 -28.11 -22.09
C GLU A 25 5.25 -26.60 -22.05
N THR A 26 5.06 -25.97 -23.20
CA THR A 26 4.70 -24.54 -23.29
C THR A 26 3.31 -24.28 -22.72
N ALA A 27 2.34 -25.16 -22.99
CA ALA A 27 0.97 -25.03 -22.48
C ALA A 27 0.89 -25.12 -20.95
N VAL A 28 1.79 -25.87 -20.31
CA VAL A 28 1.87 -25.98 -18.85
C VAL A 28 2.74 -24.88 -18.24
N ALA A 29 3.82 -24.46 -18.91
CA ALA A 29 4.70 -23.39 -18.44
C ALA A 29 4.02 -22.01 -18.45
N MET A 30 3.17 -21.73 -19.45
CA MET A 30 2.55 -20.41 -19.62
C MET A 30 1.65 -19.97 -18.43
N PRO A 31 0.72 -20.80 -17.93
CA PRO A 31 -0.06 -20.46 -16.73
C PRO A 31 0.80 -20.24 -15.48
N PHE A 32 1.90 -20.99 -15.34
CA PHE A 32 2.81 -20.84 -14.20
C PHE A 32 3.57 -19.51 -14.26
N LEU A 33 4.11 -19.15 -15.43
CA LEU A 33 4.79 -17.87 -15.64
C LEU A 33 3.84 -16.68 -15.47
N LEU A 34 2.60 -16.79 -15.95
CA LEU A 34 1.56 -15.76 -15.73
C LEU A 34 1.21 -15.61 -14.25
N GLY A 35 1.08 -16.72 -13.52
CA GLY A 35 0.86 -16.71 -12.07
C GLY A 35 1.98 -15.98 -11.32
N ILE A 36 3.25 -16.25 -11.68
CA ILE A 36 4.40 -15.53 -11.10
C ILE A 36 4.37 -14.05 -11.48
N ALA A 37 4.11 -13.71 -12.74
CA ALA A 37 4.09 -12.33 -13.21
C ALA A 37 3.02 -11.49 -12.49
N PHE A 38 1.80 -12.01 -12.33
CA PHE A 38 0.73 -11.31 -11.61
C PHE A 38 1.03 -11.14 -10.13
N ASN A 39 1.66 -12.13 -9.50
CA ASN A 39 2.13 -12.00 -8.11
C ASN A 39 3.21 -10.93 -7.98
N LEU A 40 4.17 -10.88 -8.91
CA LEU A 40 5.23 -9.86 -8.94
C LEU A 40 4.64 -8.45 -9.05
N ILE A 41 3.66 -8.24 -9.93
CA ILE A 41 2.97 -6.96 -10.11
C ILE A 41 2.28 -6.53 -8.81
N ASN A 42 1.55 -7.45 -8.17
CA ASN A 42 0.88 -7.19 -6.91
C ASN A 42 1.87 -6.83 -5.79
N VAL A 43 2.98 -7.56 -5.66
CA VAL A 43 4.04 -7.24 -4.70
C VAL A 43 4.68 -5.89 -4.99
N GLY A 44 4.95 -5.56 -6.26
CA GLY A 44 5.46 -4.25 -6.65
C GLY A 44 4.51 -3.12 -6.29
N TYR A 45 3.22 -3.29 -6.57
CA TYR A 45 2.18 -2.33 -6.19
C TYR A 45 2.08 -2.15 -4.68
N PHE A 46 2.12 -3.24 -3.92
CA PHE A 46 2.13 -3.21 -2.47
C PHE A 46 3.26 -2.33 -1.91
N TRP A 47 4.49 -2.51 -2.41
CA TRP A 47 5.62 -1.67 -2.00
C TRP A 47 5.45 -0.20 -2.38
N PHE A 48 4.89 0.07 -3.55
CA PHE A 48 4.54 1.43 -3.96
C PHE A 48 3.50 2.07 -3.01
N VAL A 49 2.46 1.34 -2.61
CA VAL A 49 1.46 1.80 -1.63
C VAL A 49 2.11 2.10 -0.28
N VAL A 50 3.01 1.24 0.21
CA VAL A 50 3.75 1.47 1.46
C VAL A 50 4.58 2.76 1.39
N LEU A 51 5.23 3.03 0.26
CA LEU A 51 5.98 4.27 0.06
C LEU A 51 5.07 5.50 0.10
N ALA A 52 3.94 5.46 -0.61
CA ALA A 52 2.97 6.57 -0.63
C ALA A 52 2.40 6.85 0.78
N LEU A 53 2.01 5.80 1.52
CA LEU A 53 1.53 5.91 2.91
C LEU A 53 2.60 6.40 3.89
N SER A 54 3.89 6.22 3.58
CA SER A 54 4.97 6.75 4.40
C SER A 54 5.26 8.24 4.13
N ALA A 55 5.07 8.68 2.88
CA ALA A 55 5.36 10.04 2.45
C ALA A 55 4.21 11.02 2.81
N ALA A 56 2.95 10.63 2.55
CA ALA A 56 1.79 11.48 2.76
C ALA A 56 1.68 12.08 4.19
N PRO A 57 1.69 11.29 5.29
CA PRO A 57 1.63 11.84 6.64
C PRO A 57 2.88 12.67 6.99
N ARG A 58 4.04 12.36 6.40
CA ARG A 58 5.27 13.15 6.63
C ARG A 58 5.14 14.55 6.04
N HIS A 59 4.67 14.67 4.80
CA HIS A 59 4.44 15.98 4.18
C HIS A 59 3.35 16.77 4.91
N ALA A 60 2.30 16.10 5.36
CA ALA A 60 1.20 16.71 6.10
C ALA A 60 1.64 17.27 7.46
N VAL A 61 2.43 16.51 8.24
CA VAL A 61 2.97 17.00 9.52
C VAL A 61 4.02 18.10 9.32
N GLN A 62 4.83 18.02 8.26
CA GLN A 62 5.75 19.11 7.91
C GLN A 62 5.01 20.40 7.57
N TYR A 63 3.88 20.28 6.85
CA TYR A 63 3.02 21.40 6.55
C TYR A 63 2.37 21.97 7.83
N ALA A 64 1.90 21.12 8.73
CA ALA A 64 1.36 21.53 10.02
C ALA A 64 2.39 22.27 10.90
N SER A 65 3.60 21.71 11.01
CA SER A 65 4.66 22.22 11.90
C SER A 65 5.35 23.49 11.41
N GLN A 66 5.36 23.75 10.11
CA GLN A 66 5.82 25.02 9.53
C GLN A 66 4.83 26.17 9.79
N GLY A 67 3.60 25.86 10.21
CA GLY A 67 2.59 26.85 10.53
C GLY A 67 2.27 27.78 9.36
N GLY A 68 1.94 29.04 9.67
CA GLY A 68 1.50 30.01 8.68
C GLY A 68 2.56 30.39 7.62
N GLN A 69 3.84 30.13 7.88
CA GLN A 69 4.92 30.38 6.90
C GLN A 69 4.79 29.53 5.63
N ALA A 70 4.20 28.33 5.74
CA ALA A 70 3.95 27.46 4.58
C ALA A 70 2.75 27.89 3.73
N SER A 71 1.89 28.80 4.23
CA SER A 71 0.66 29.24 3.53
C SER A 71 0.53 30.76 3.43
N ALA A 72 1.60 31.50 3.72
CA ALA A 72 1.58 32.96 3.82
C ALA A 72 0.48 33.49 4.77
N THR A 73 0.06 32.68 5.75
CA THR A 73 -0.92 33.03 6.79
C THR A 73 -0.21 33.32 8.11
N VAL A 74 -0.93 33.93 9.05
CA VAL A 74 -0.42 34.25 10.40
C VAL A 74 -0.81 33.18 11.43
N SER A 75 -1.39 32.06 10.98
CA SER A 75 -1.88 30.99 11.84
C SER A 75 -1.47 29.63 11.31
N ALA A 76 -1.27 28.68 12.21
CA ALA A 76 -1.05 27.28 11.88
C ALA A 76 -2.24 26.71 11.08
N PRO A 77 -2.02 25.78 10.13
CA PRO A 77 -3.08 25.23 9.31
C PRO A 77 -4.02 24.35 10.14
N GLY A 78 -5.34 24.51 9.91
CA GLY A 78 -6.34 23.70 10.58
C GLY A 78 -6.28 22.22 10.17
N THR A 79 -6.87 21.35 11.00
CA THR A 79 -6.94 19.89 10.79
C THR A 79 -7.47 19.50 9.40
N THR A 80 -8.48 20.23 8.90
CA THR A 80 -9.07 20.00 7.56
C THR A 80 -8.08 20.25 6.43
N ALA A 81 -7.27 21.31 6.50
CA ALA A 81 -6.29 21.62 5.46
C ALA A 81 -5.20 20.55 5.40
N VAL A 82 -4.71 20.13 6.57
CA VAL A 82 -3.73 19.06 6.71
C VAL A 82 -4.30 17.73 6.20
N SER A 83 -5.55 17.38 6.53
CA SER A 83 -6.18 16.15 6.04
C SER A 83 -6.41 16.18 4.53
N ASN A 84 -6.76 17.32 3.95
CA ASN A 84 -6.92 17.45 2.49
C ASN A 84 -5.60 17.18 1.77
N LEU A 85 -4.47 17.69 2.29
CA LEU A 85 -3.16 17.38 1.72
C LEU A 85 -2.84 15.88 1.80
N VAL A 86 -3.19 15.21 2.91
CA VAL A 86 -3.05 13.74 3.00
C VAL A 86 -3.88 13.05 1.95
N TYR A 87 -5.16 13.41 1.81
CA TYR A 87 -6.05 12.80 0.82
C TYR A 87 -5.55 13.04 -0.61
N GLU A 88 -5.17 14.27 -0.97
CA GLU A 88 -4.64 14.58 -2.30
C GLU A 88 -3.40 13.77 -2.63
N ASN A 89 -2.47 13.58 -1.68
CA ASN A 89 -1.31 12.73 -1.90
C ASN A 89 -1.70 11.26 -2.12
N LEU A 90 -2.63 10.74 -1.32
CA LEU A 90 -3.00 9.32 -1.37
C LEU A 90 -3.91 8.98 -2.55
N THR A 91 -4.91 9.81 -2.85
CA THR A 91 -5.84 9.57 -3.97
C THR A 91 -5.18 9.75 -5.33
N ASN A 92 -4.18 10.65 -5.44
CA ASN A 92 -3.40 10.81 -6.67
C ASN A 92 -2.33 9.72 -6.84
N ALA A 93 -1.80 9.15 -5.75
CA ALA A 93 -0.78 8.10 -5.83
C ALA A 93 -1.40 6.71 -5.96
N ILE A 94 -2.39 6.37 -5.14
CA ILE A 94 -2.91 5.00 -4.97
C ILE A 94 -4.22 4.85 -5.73
N VAL A 95 -4.23 3.93 -6.70
CA VAL A 95 -5.44 3.61 -7.47
C VAL A 95 -6.48 2.99 -6.54
N GLY A 96 -7.64 3.62 -6.46
CA GLY A 96 -8.75 3.18 -5.61
C GLY A 96 -8.71 3.70 -4.17
N ALA A 97 -7.70 4.48 -3.78
CA ALA A 97 -7.78 5.24 -2.52
C ALA A 97 -8.82 6.36 -2.63
N THR A 98 -9.65 6.49 -1.60
CA THR A 98 -10.74 7.46 -1.49
C THR A 98 -10.89 7.90 -0.03
N THR A 99 -11.61 8.99 0.20
CA THR A 99 -11.95 9.44 1.56
C THR A 99 -12.83 8.45 2.33
N SER A 100 -13.42 7.46 1.65
CA SER A 100 -14.27 6.42 2.26
C SER A 100 -13.48 5.18 2.72
N ASN A 101 -12.25 4.99 2.27
CA ASN A 101 -11.42 3.82 2.61
C ASN A 101 -10.05 4.15 3.21
N VAL A 102 -9.70 5.44 3.28
CA VAL A 102 -8.56 5.96 4.01
C VAL A 102 -9.08 6.71 5.24
N ALA A 103 -8.68 6.29 6.44
CA ALA A 103 -8.92 7.07 7.65
C ALA A 103 -7.71 7.94 7.95
N VAL A 104 -7.93 9.19 8.34
CA VAL A 104 -6.88 10.13 8.71
C VAL A 104 -7.22 10.77 10.04
N ARG A 105 -6.29 10.76 10.99
CA ARG A 105 -6.39 11.56 12.22
C ARG A 105 -5.31 12.62 12.21
N VAL A 106 -5.71 13.86 12.46
CA VAL A 106 -4.81 15.01 12.50
C VAL A 106 -4.91 15.68 13.85
N CYS A 107 -3.78 15.78 14.53
CA CYS A 107 -3.57 16.60 15.72
C CYS A 107 -2.69 17.77 15.30
N THR A 108 -3.11 19.00 15.60
CA THR A 108 -2.31 20.18 15.28
C THR A 108 -2.43 21.26 16.33
N SER A 109 -1.38 22.05 16.51
CA SER A 109 -1.36 23.26 17.33
C SER A 109 -2.53 24.21 17.03
N ALA A 110 -2.99 24.29 15.78
CA ALA A 110 -4.15 25.09 15.37
C ALA A 110 -5.46 24.66 16.03
N LYS A 111 -5.61 23.38 16.38
CA LYS A 111 -6.79 22.86 17.09
C LYS A 111 -6.71 23.15 18.59
N GLY A 112 -5.50 23.34 19.10
CA GLY A 112 -5.20 23.57 20.50
C GLY A 112 -4.76 22.31 21.24
N VAL A 113 -4.47 22.49 22.52
CA VAL A 113 -4.06 21.43 23.45
C VAL A 113 -5.07 21.33 24.58
N ASN A 114 -5.24 20.12 25.12
CA ASN A 114 -5.95 19.95 26.38
C ASN A 114 -5.13 20.62 27.51
N SER A 115 -5.74 21.55 28.23
CA SER A 115 -5.08 22.36 29.26
C SER A 115 -4.62 21.56 30.49
N THR A 116 -5.19 20.38 30.73
CA THR A 116 -4.89 19.54 31.89
C THR A 116 -3.87 18.46 31.57
N THR A 117 -3.95 17.86 30.38
CA THR A 117 -3.07 16.74 29.98
C THR A 117 -1.95 17.16 29.04
N HIS A 118 -1.96 18.39 28.53
CA HIS A 118 -1.02 18.90 27.53
C HIS A 118 -0.92 18.00 26.27
N VAL A 119 -2.02 17.33 25.94
CA VAL A 119 -2.16 16.51 24.73
C VAL A 119 -2.77 17.35 23.62
N ALA A 120 -2.19 17.32 22.43
CA ALA A 120 -2.74 17.98 21.25
C ALA A 120 -4.14 17.42 20.90
N LEU A 121 -5.07 18.33 20.62
CA LEU A 121 -6.41 17.96 20.20
C LEU A 121 -6.39 17.50 18.74
N CYS A 122 -7.16 16.45 18.44
CA CYS A 122 -7.17 15.82 17.13
C CYS A 122 -8.58 15.76 16.55
N ASP A 123 -8.69 15.91 15.23
CA ASP A 123 -9.88 15.54 14.46
C ASP A 123 -9.61 14.28 13.64
N GLN A 124 -10.67 13.52 13.38
CA GLN A 124 -10.62 12.32 12.55
C GLN A 124 -11.49 12.49 11.32
N PHE A 125 -10.97 12.06 10.18
CA PHE A 125 -11.58 12.14 8.87
C PHE A 125 -11.65 10.74 8.25
N GLY A 126 -12.66 10.52 7.41
CA GLY A 126 -12.85 9.23 6.74
C GLY A 126 -13.58 8.20 7.61
N PRO A 127 -13.42 6.89 7.33
CA PRO A 127 -14.11 5.84 8.07
C PRO A 127 -13.65 5.77 9.53
N ALA A 128 -14.53 5.21 10.37
CA ALA A 128 -14.23 5.03 11.79
C ALA A 128 -13.10 4.02 11.96
N PHE A 129 -11.98 4.49 12.51
CA PHE A 129 -10.81 3.70 12.87
C PHE A 129 -10.29 4.13 14.24
N SER A 130 -9.80 3.17 15.02
CA SER A 130 -9.27 3.42 16.35
C SER A 130 -7.77 3.66 16.28
N PHE A 131 -7.34 4.91 16.14
CA PHE A 131 -5.92 5.25 16.24
C PHE A 131 -5.47 5.31 17.70
N SER A 132 -4.20 4.99 17.94
CA SER A 132 -3.57 5.14 19.25
C SER A 132 -3.66 6.58 19.76
N ALA A 133 -3.72 6.75 21.08
CA ALA A 133 -3.83 8.06 21.70
C ALA A 133 -2.58 8.91 21.39
N ALA A 134 -2.78 10.22 21.21
CA ALA A 134 -1.68 11.17 21.12
C ALA A 134 -0.99 11.29 22.49
N PRO A 135 0.35 11.15 22.55
CA PRO A 135 1.08 11.38 23.79
C PRO A 135 1.04 12.87 24.16
N ALA A 136 1.21 13.17 25.45
CA ALA A 136 1.44 14.54 25.91
C ALA A 136 2.81 15.04 25.41
N ASP A 137 2.91 16.34 25.12
CA ASP A 137 4.19 16.94 24.72
C ASP A 137 5.07 17.20 25.96
N PRO A 138 6.28 16.61 26.06
CA PRO A 138 7.20 16.88 27.16
C PRO A 138 7.69 18.34 27.24
N GLU A 139 7.56 19.12 26.16
CA GLU A 139 8.02 20.50 26.07
C GLU A 139 6.86 21.52 26.11
N ALA A 140 5.65 21.07 26.46
CA ALA A 140 4.53 21.96 26.72
C ALA A 140 4.83 22.93 27.89
N PRO A 141 4.40 24.20 27.83
CA PRO A 141 3.56 24.81 26.80
C PRO A 141 4.33 25.49 25.65
N VAL A 142 5.66 25.33 25.58
CA VAL A 142 6.50 26.07 24.62
C VAL A 142 6.30 25.54 23.20
N TYR A 143 6.22 24.22 23.06
CA TYR A 143 5.93 23.56 21.80
C TYR A 143 4.69 22.67 21.93
N VAL A 144 4.04 22.45 20.79
CA VAL A 144 2.88 21.56 20.67
C VAL A 144 3.20 20.48 19.64
N LEU A 145 2.82 19.24 19.97
CA LEU A 145 2.96 18.09 19.08
C LEU A 145 1.94 18.14 17.94
N ASP A 146 2.42 18.28 16.70
CA ASP A 146 1.65 17.99 15.51
C ASP A 146 1.81 16.52 15.15
N ARG A 147 0.69 15.83 14.92
CA ARG A 147 0.66 14.40 14.61
C ARG A 147 -0.35 14.11 13.52
N VAL A 148 0.04 13.29 12.56
CA VAL A 148 -0.87 12.75 11.55
C VAL A 148 -0.76 11.24 11.56
N ASP A 149 -1.91 10.58 11.72
CA ASP A 149 -2.08 9.15 11.55
C ASP A 149 -2.89 8.88 10.29
N VAL A 150 -2.47 7.88 9.54
CA VAL A 150 -3.15 7.42 8.32
C VAL A 150 -3.33 5.92 8.42
N GLU A 151 -4.56 5.47 8.18
CA GLU A 151 -4.91 4.08 8.02
C GLU A 151 -5.42 3.84 6.60
N TYR A 152 -4.91 2.81 5.94
CA TYR A 152 -5.42 2.34 4.65
C TYR A 152 -5.44 0.83 4.56
N THR A 153 -6.55 0.27 4.07
CA THR A 153 -6.63 -1.15 3.71
C THR A 153 -6.26 -1.33 2.24
N VAL A 154 -5.22 -2.10 1.97
CA VAL A 154 -4.71 -2.29 0.61
C VAL A 154 -5.60 -3.23 -0.17
N THR A 155 -6.12 -2.72 -1.29
CA THR A 155 -6.78 -3.53 -2.30
C THR A 155 -5.76 -3.91 -3.38
N PRO A 156 -5.49 -5.21 -3.62
CA PRO A 156 -4.59 -5.63 -4.69
C PRO A 156 -5.17 -5.25 -6.06
N ILE A 157 -4.29 -4.93 -7.03
CA ILE A 157 -4.72 -4.59 -8.40
C ILE A 157 -5.41 -5.77 -9.07
N ILE A 158 -4.83 -6.97 -8.90
CA ILE A 158 -5.38 -8.19 -9.48
C ILE A 158 -6.04 -8.99 -8.35
N PRO A 159 -7.38 -9.13 -8.34
CA PRO A 159 -8.09 -9.91 -7.33
C PRO A 159 -7.63 -11.38 -7.36
N GLY A 160 -7.31 -11.94 -6.20
CA GLY A 160 -6.68 -13.26 -6.07
C GLY A 160 -7.51 -14.49 -6.46
N ALA A 161 -8.65 -14.31 -7.13
CA ALA A 161 -9.50 -15.40 -7.60
C ALA A 161 -8.84 -16.25 -8.71
N ALA A 162 -7.89 -15.68 -9.46
CA ALA A 162 -7.07 -16.40 -10.42
C ALA A 162 -5.63 -16.52 -9.89
N PHE A 163 -5.08 -17.73 -9.88
CA PHE A 163 -3.67 -18.03 -9.59
C PHE A 163 -3.17 -17.89 -8.14
N ASN A 164 -4.04 -17.96 -7.12
CA ASN A 164 -3.64 -17.92 -5.70
C ASN A 164 -2.65 -16.77 -5.40
N VAL A 165 -3.08 -15.55 -5.69
CA VAL A 165 -2.28 -14.35 -5.42
C VAL A 165 -1.96 -14.25 -3.93
N VAL A 166 -0.69 -14.03 -3.60
CA VAL A 166 -0.10 -14.13 -2.25
C VAL A 166 -0.47 -12.98 -1.30
N LEU A 167 -1.08 -11.89 -1.80
CA LEU A 167 -1.44 -10.77 -0.94
C LEU A 167 -2.75 -11.02 -0.17
N PRO A 168 -2.75 -10.93 1.17
CA PRO A 168 -3.97 -11.01 1.97
C PRO A 168 -4.95 -9.90 1.59
N SER A 169 -6.24 -10.24 1.46
CA SER A 169 -7.30 -9.30 1.06
C SER A 169 -7.68 -8.25 2.12
N ASN A 170 -7.11 -8.32 3.33
CA ASN A 170 -7.40 -7.43 4.46
C ASN A 170 -6.11 -6.88 5.10
N LEU A 171 -5.15 -6.48 4.26
CA LEU A 171 -3.89 -5.96 4.76
C LEU A 171 -4.06 -4.47 5.10
N GLN A 172 -4.08 -4.19 6.40
CA GLN A 172 -4.26 -2.87 6.98
C GLN A 172 -2.90 -2.24 7.28
N PHE A 173 -2.70 -1.01 6.82
CA PHE A 173 -1.50 -0.23 7.09
C PHE A 173 -1.83 1.00 7.90
N HIS A 174 -1.25 1.02 9.09
CA HIS A 174 -1.19 2.18 9.95
C HIS A 174 0.16 2.88 9.79
N ARG A 175 0.15 4.17 9.48
CA ARG A 175 1.36 5.01 9.53
C ARG A 175 1.09 6.27 10.34
N GLN A 176 2.00 6.50 11.29
CA GLN A 176 2.01 7.68 12.14
C GLN A 176 3.28 8.49 11.90
N VAL A 177 3.13 9.81 11.85
CA VAL A 177 4.24 10.76 11.92
C VAL A 177 3.90 11.85 12.92
N SER A 178 4.90 12.32 13.66
CA SER A 178 4.75 13.43 14.59
C SER A 178 5.96 14.35 14.54
N MET A 179 5.73 15.65 14.60
CA MET A 179 6.75 16.70 14.68
C MET A 179 6.27 17.79 15.65
N ARG A 180 7.19 18.64 16.09
CA ARG A 180 6.85 19.77 16.95
C ARG A 180 6.52 20.98 16.10
N SER A 181 5.42 21.66 16.43
CA SER A 181 5.08 22.96 15.86
C SER A 181 6.16 23.96 16.25
N LEU A 182 6.71 24.68 15.28
CA LEU A 182 7.56 25.86 15.54
C LEU A 182 6.72 27.15 15.63
N PHE A 183 5.40 27.01 15.48
CA PHE A 183 4.40 28.06 15.53
C PHE A 183 3.72 28.08 16.90
#